data_AF-A0A428XH48-F1
#
_entry.id   AF-A0A428XH48-F1
#
_cell.length_a   1.000
_cell.length_b   1.000
_cell.length_c   1.000
_cell.angle_alpha   90.00
_cell.angle_beta   90.00
_cell.angle_gamma   90.00
#
_symmetry.space_group_name_H-M   'P 1'
#
loop_
_entity.id
_entity.type
_entity.pdbx_description
1 polymer ?
#
loop_
_entity_poly.entity_id
_entity_poly.type
_entity_poly.pdbx_seq_one_letter_code
_entity_poly.pdbx_strand_id
1 'polypeptide(L)'
;MRPKLLTAAGLALPLLAVIVLLLAGRTSLAVSADEEAAGIPLAAVVVPLAVGLLLTRLVPWRLPALTVSARAPAVLVPLGPAGPAVAEPAEPTGVNLRRQAVGLVVIAVVFPLVSPVRSAPGGDLLYPALKLLLLLGGGWLVLRRWPAPSPARGHRALLPRRWYWLGPAPAVLAWAWLGHYSPLAGEPDLSGYATIDPVFLAGAAVFTFLTASVTEEIFYRVLLQTRLEALLGRWPAIAASALLFAALHVHRYGDGPAWEITAVILVSSGGLGLLTGYLWARYRNVWALIVLHGAANALGLLPLLFT
;
A
#
# COMPACT_ATOMS: atom_id res chain seq x y z
N MET A 1 13.08 -14.20 11.72
CA MET A 1 12.18 -14.96 10.82
C MET A 1 12.87 -15.15 9.47
N ARG A 2 12.90 -16.36 8.89
CA ARG A 2 13.54 -16.58 7.57
C ARG A 2 12.73 -15.83 6.49
N PRO A 3 13.33 -15.04 5.57
CA PRO A 3 12.59 -14.25 4.57
C PRO A 3 11.58 -15.06 3.73
N LYS A 4 11.86 -16.35 3.52
CA LYS A 4 10.96 -17.30 2.86
C LYS A 4 9.64 -17.50 3.62
N LEU A 5 9.69 -17.61 4.95
CA LEU A 5 8.49 -17.77 5.79
C LEU A 5 7.61 -16.52 5.74
N LEU A 6 8.22 -15.34 5.77
CA LEU A 6 7.49 -14.07 5.66
C LEU A 6 6.78 -13.94 4.31
N THR A 7 7.46 -14.33 3.22
CA THR A 7 6.86 -14.37 1.89
C THR A 7 5.69 -15.34 1.85
N ALA A 8 5.89 -16.58 2.33
CA ALA A 8 4.86 -17.61 2.33
C ALA A 8 3.64 -17.15 3.14
N ALA A 9 3.84 -16.64 4.36
CA ALA A 9 2.76 -16.16 5.21
C ALA A 9 2.01 -14.98 4.59
N GLY A 10 2.71 -13.95 4.11
CA GLY A 10 2.05 -12.76 3.55
C GLY A 10 1.30 -13.00 2.24
N LEU A 11 1.66 -14.05 1.48
CA LEU A 11 0.90 -14.47 0.30
C LEU A 11 -0.22 -15.45 0.64
N ALA A 12 0.01 -16.38 1.58
CA ALA A 12 -0.96 -17.40 1.95
C ALA A 12 -2.13 -16.84 2.77
N LEU A 13 -1.90 -15.85 3.65
CA LEU A 13 -2.93 -15.32 4.55
C LEU A 13 -4.12 -14.71 3.79
N PRO A 14 -3.95 -13.81 2.80
CA PRO A 14 -5.08 -13.31 2.02
C PRO A 14 -5.81 -14.41 1.25
N LEU A 15 -5.08 -15.39 0.69
CA LEU A 15 -5.69 -16.52 -0.03
C LEU A 15 -6.50 -17.41 0.89
N LEU A 16 -5.97 -17.74 2.07
CA LEU A 16 -6.66 -18.51 3.09
C LEU A 16 -7.91 -17.77 3.59
N ALA A 17 -7.83 -16.44 3.75
CA ALA A 17 -8.97 -15.62 4.13
C ALA A 17 -10.11 -15.70 3.10
N VAL A 18 -9.81 -15.68 1.79
CA VAL A 18 -10.83 -15.92 0.74
C VAL A 18 -11.49 -17.29 0.91
N ILE A 19 -10.68 -18.35 1.12
CA ILE A 19 -11.20 -19.71 1.31
C ILE A 19 -12.10 -19.80 2.53
N VAL A 20 -11.67 -19.24 3.66
CA VAL A 20 -12.44 -19.23 4.91
C VAL A 20 -13.78 -18.51 4.74
N LEU A 21 -13.79 -17.34 4.09
CA LEU A 21 -15.03 -16.61 3.81
C LEU A 21 -15.99 -17.43 2.94
N LEU A 22 -15.49 -18.06 1.87
CA LEU A 22 -16.29 -18.91 1.00
C LEU A 22 -16.86 -20.14 1.73
N LEU A 23 -16.05 -20.82 2.55
CA LEU A 23 -16.49 -21.97 3.35
C LEU A 23 -17.54 -21.57 4.40
N ALA A 24 -17.48 -20.33 4.90
CA ALA A 24 -18.48 -19.77 5.80
C ALA A 24 -19.72 -19.20 5.07
N GLY A 25 -19.82 -19.35 3.74
CA GLY A 25 -20.94 -18.84 2.95
C GLY A 25 -20.96 -17.31 2.79
N ARG A 26 -19.85 -16.62 3.06
CA ARG A 26 -19.72 -15.17 2.92
C ARG A 26 -19.31 -14.80 1.50
N THR A 27 -20.28 -14.37 0.69
CA THR A 27 -20.08 -13.93 -0.70
C THR A 27 -20.15 -12.41 -0.88
N SER A 28 -20.49 -11.67 0.17
CA SER A 28 -20.48 -10.20 0.23
C SER A 28 -19.67 -9.74 1.44
N LEU A 29 -18.95 -8.63 1.30
CA LEU A 29 -18.01 -8.09 2.28
C LEU A 29 -18.42 -6.68 2.70
N ALA A 30 -18.60 -6.46 4.00
CA ALA A 30 -18.67 -5.10 4.55
C ALA A 30 -17.25 -4.53 4.64
N VAL A 31 -16.92 -3.56 3.77
CA VAL A 31 -15.57 -2.97 3.69
C VAL A 31 -15.43 -1.57 4.28
N SER A 32 -16.53 -1.04 4.82
CA SER A 32 -16.55 0.19 5.61
C SER A 32 -17.30 -0.07 6.92
N ALA A 33 -17.06 0.82 7.88
CA ALA A 33 -17.81 0.90 9.13
C ALA A 33 -18.89 2.00 9.06
N ASP A 34 -18.95 2.75 7.95
CA ASP A 34 -20.00 3.73 7.72
C ASP A 34 -21.35 3.01 7.65
N GLU A 35 -22.37 3.56 8.30
CA GLU A 35 -23.72 2.98 8.32
C GLU A 35 -24.34 2.97 6.91
N GLU A 36 -23.91 3.90 6.06
CA GLU A 36 -24.37 4.10 4.69
C GLU A 36 -23.75 3.09 3.70
N ALA A 37 -22.70 2.36 4.09
CA ALA A 37 -21.93 1.53 3.18
C ALA A 37 -22.55 0.13 2.98
N ALA A 38 -22.99 -0.14 1.75
CA ALA A 38 -23.44 -1.47 1.35
C ALA A 38 -22.27 -2.49 1.25
N GLY A 39 -22.61 -3.77 1.42
CA GLY A 39 -21.68 -4.87 1.23
C GLY A 39 -21.29 -5.05 -0.25
N ILE A 40 -20.02 -5.30 -0.51
CA ILE A 40 -19.48 -5.48 -1.87
C ILE A 40 -19.29 -6.98 -2.16
N PRO A 41 -19.66 -7.49 -3.36
CA PRO A 41 -19.41 -8.89 -3.71
C PRO A 41 -17.94 -9.28 -3.54
N LEU A 42 -17.67 -10.42 -2.92
CA LEU A 42 -16.30 -10.94 -2.71
C LEU A 42 -15.53 -11.07 -4.03
N ALA A 43 -16.21 -11.48 -5.10
CA ALA A 43 -15.62 -11.56 -6.44
C ALA A 43 -15.18 -10.19 -6.99
N ALA A 44 -15.93 -9.12 -6.69
CA ALA A 44 -15.59 -7.75 -7.05
C ALA A 44 -14.34 -7.24 -6.32
N VAL A 45 -13.89 -7.91 -5.25
CA VAL A 45 -12.65 -7.58 -4.56
C VAL A 45 -11.51 -8.47 -5.06
N VAL A 46 -11.72 -9.79 -5.07
CA VAL A 46 -10.65 -10.78 -5.35
C VAL A 46 -10.22 -10.76 -6.82
N VAL A 47 -11.17 -10.69 -7.76
CA VAL A 47 -10.86 -10.78 -9.20
C VAL A 47 -10.04 -9.58 -9.68
N PRO A 48 -10.41 -8.31 -9.38
CA PRO A 48 -9.58 -7.17 -9.76
C PRO A 48 -8.16 -7.24 -9.18
N LEU A 49 -8.01 -7.68 -7.93
CA LEU A 49 -6.70 -7.82 -7.28
C LEU A 49 -5.83 -8.86 -7.99
N ALA A 50 -6.39 -10.03 -8.30
CA ALA A 50 -5.69 -11.09 -9.02
C ALA A 50 -5.29 -10.64 -10.43
N VAL A 51 -6.20 -9.99 -11.17
CA VAL A 51 -5.93 -9.45 -12.51
C VAL A 51 -4.88 -8.34 -12.44
N GLY A 52 -4.97 -7.42 -11.49
CA GLY A 52 -3.98 -6.37 -11.27
C GLY A 52 -2.58 -6.92 -10.99
N LEU A 53 -2.47 -7.96 -10.14
CA LEU A 53 -1.20 -8.64 -9.86
C LEU A 53 -0.64 -9.34 -11.11
N LEU A 54 -1.51 -10.00 -11.88
CA LEU A 54 -1.14 -10.67 -13.12
C LEU A 54 -0.66 -9.65 -14.17
N LEU A 55 -1.41 -8.60 -14.44
CA LEU A 55 -1.01 -7.56 -15.40
C LEU A 55 0.28 -6.85 -14.95
N THR A 56 0.43 -6.62 -13.64
CA THR A 56 1.70 -6.15 -13.08
C THR A 56 2.82 -7.14 -13.37
N ARG A 57 2.59 -8.46 -13.37
CA ARG A 57 3.60 -9.46 -13.74
C ARG A 57 3.95 -9.43 -15.23
N LEU A 58 2.99 -9.16 -16.09
CA LEU A 58 3.07 -9.29 -17.54
C LEU A 58 3.58 -8.03 -18.26
N VAL A 59 3.42 -6.84 -17.67
CA VAL A 59 3.71 -5.58 -18.36
C VAL A 59 4.99 -4.89 -17.87
N PRO A 60 5.89 -4.48 -18.78
CA PRO A 60 6.34 -5.38 -19.84
C PRO A 60 6.95 -6.64 -19.21
N TRP A 61 6.97 -7.76 -19.91
CA TRP A 61 7.36 -9.06 -19.35
C TRP A 61 8.70 -9.07 -18.59
N ARG A 62 9.64 -8.21 -19.02
CA ARG A 62 10.96 -8.01 -18.39
C ARG A 62 11.18 -6.55 -18.02
N LEU A 63 11.47 -6.31 -16.74
CA LEU A 63 12.05 -5.07 -16.23
C LEU A 63 13.20 -5.44 -15.28
N PRO A 64 14.17 -4.53 -15.09
CA PRO A 64 15.13 -4.64 -13.99
C PRO A 64 14.39 -4.86 -12.67
N ALA A 65 14.94 -5.71 -11.81
CA ALA A 65 14.46 -5.88 -10.45
C ALA A 65 15.49 -5.27 -9.49
N LEU A 66 15.02 -4.72 -8.37
CA LEU A 66 15.92 -4.38 -7.27
C LEU A 66 16.64 -5.64 -6.80
N THR A 67 17.96 -5.68 -7.01
CA THR A 67 18.83 -6.66 -6.38
C THR A 67 19.04 -6.27 -4.93
N VAL A 68 18.98 -7.25 -4.02
CA VAL A 68 19.41 -7.03 -2.63
C VAL A 68 20.90 -6.68 -2.68
N SER A 69 21.23 -5.41 -2.47
CA SER A 69 22.61 -4.97 -2.42
C SER A 69 23.18 -5.41 -1.08
N ALA A 70 23.81 -6.59 -1.05
CA ALA A 70 24.67 -6.97 0.07
C ALA A 70 25.90 -6.04 0.19
N ARG A 71 26.20 -5.27 -0.86
CA ARG A 71 27.16 -4.17 -0.87
C ARG A 71 26.55 -3.00 -1.61
N ALA A 72 26.66 -1.79 -1.06
CA ALA A 72 26.27 -0.56 -1.71
C ALA A 72 26.77 -0.54 -3.17
N PRO A 73 26.05 0.09 -4.12
CA PRO A 73 26.65 0.37 -5.41
C PRO A 73 27.90 1.18 -5.12
N ALA A 74 29.07 0.67 -5.51
CA ALA A 74 30.28 1.47 -5.58
C ALA A 74 29.87 2.75 -6.31
N VAL A 75 30.05 3.89 -5.65
CA VAL A 75 29.91 5.18 -6.31
C VAL A 75 30.84 5.10 -7.51
N LEU A 76 30.27 5.08 -8.72
CA LEU A 76 31.05 5.30 -9.93
C LEU A 76 31.47 6.77 -9.87
N VAL A 77 32.59 7.02 -9.21
CA VAL A 77 33.29 8.30 -9.26
C VAL A 77 33.72 8.47 -10.71
N PRO A 78 33.42 9.61 -11.37
CA PRO A 78 33.99 9.91 -12.68
C PRO A 78 35.51 9.79 -12.58
N LEU A 79 36.10 8.98 -13.46
CA LEU A 79 37.54 8.76 -13.53
C LEU A 79 38.24 10.11 -13.76
N GLY A 80 38.75 10.71 -12.68
CA GLY A 80 39.79 11.73 -12.78
C GLY A 80 41.11 11.07 -13.23
N PRO A 81 42.08 11.86 -13.74
CA PRO A 81 43.32 11.34 -14.32
C PRO A 81 44.30 10.70 -13.31
N ALA A 82 43.91 10.51 -12.05
CA ALA A 82 44.79 10.11 -10.95
C ALA A 82 44.46 8.71 -10.40
N GLY A 83 44.61 7.67 -11.22
CA GLY A 83 44.73 6.27 -10.77
C GLY A 83 43.54 5.65 -9.98
N PRO A 84 43.59 4.35 -9.66
CA PRO A 84 42.51 3.66 -8.96
C PRO A 84 42.54 3.96 -7.45
N ALA A 85 41.72 4.90 -6.99
CA ALA A 85 41.35 4.98 -5.58
C ALA A 85 40.25 3.94 -5.31
N VAL A 86 40.59 2.85 -4.64
CA VAL A 86 39.61 1.91 -4.08
C VAL A 86 38.90 2.65 -2.94
N ALA A 87 37.70 3.16 -3.20
CA ALA A 87 36.85 3.68 -2.14
C ALA A 87 36.57 2.56 -1.14
N GLU A 88 36.97 2.75 0.12
CA GLU A 88 36.70 1.79 1.20
C GLU A 88 35.20 1.43 1.28
N PRO A 89 34.87 0.19 1.69
CA PRO A 89 33.48 -0.24 1.80
C PRO A 89 32.77 0.58 2.88
N ALA A 90 31.79 1.38 2.47
CA ALA A 90 30.98 2.21 3.36
C ALA A 90 30.04 1.38 4.27
N GLU A 91 30.59 0.75 5.31
CA GLU A 91 29.85 0.07 6.39
C GLU A 91 28.74 0.91 7.08
N PRO A 92 28.87 2.25 7.28
CA PRO A 92 27.85 3.03 8.00
C PRO A 92 26.46 3.03 7.35
N THR A 93 26.40 2.77 6.04
CA THR A 93 25.16 2.86 5.26
C THR A 93 24.19 1.71 5.56
N GLY A 94 24.70 0.50 5.78
CA GLY A 94 23.87 -0.68 6.08
C GLY A 94 23.21 -0.62 7.47
N VAL A 95 23.95 -0.14 8.48
CA VAL A 95 23.46 0.03 9.84
C VAL A 95 22.35 1.09 9.89
N ASN A 96 22.56 2.25 9.25
CA ASN A 96 21.55 3.30 9.21
C ASN A 96 20.29 2.85 8.45
N LEU A 97 20.45 2.13 7.33
CA LEU A 97 19.31 1.57 6.59
C LEU A 97 18.50 0.60 7.45
N ARG A 98 19.16 -0.27 8.23
CA ARG A 98 18.49 -1.17 9.19
C ARG A 98 17.74 -0.38 10.26
N ARG A 99 18.36 0.66 10.85
CA ARG A 99 17.71 1.52 11.85
C ARG A 99 16.50 2.26 11.27
N GLN A 100 16.59 2.76 10.03
CA GLN A 100 15.45 3.34 9.33
C GLN A 100 14.31 2.33 9.17
N ALA A 101 14.60 1.12 8.67
CA ALA A 101 13.60 0.08 8.49
C ALA A 101 12.93 -0.30 9.82
N VAL A 102 13.71 -0.49 10.88
CA VAL A 102 13.18 -0.80 12.22
C VAL A 102 12.31 0.33 12.74
N GLY A 103 12.76 1.60 12.67
CA GLY A 103 11.98 2.74 13.12
C GLY A 103 10.64 2.88 12.37
N LEU A 104 10.64 2.66 11.05
CA LEU A 104 9.41 2.70 10.25
C LEU A 104 8.48 1.51 10.55
N VAL A 105 9.02 0.31 10.80
CA VAL A 105 8.22 -0.84 11.25
C VAL A 105 7.59 -0.56 12.61
N VAL A 106 8.34 0.02 13.56
CA VAL A 106 7.80 0.41 14.87
C VAL A 106 6.65 1.39 14.71
N ILE A 107 6.81 2.44 13.88
CA ILE A 107 5.71 3.38 13.59
C ILE A 107 4.49 2.65 12.99
N ALA A 108 4.70 1.75 12.04
CA ALA A 108 3.63 0.98 11.38
C ALA A 108 2.89 0.04 12.35
N VAL A 109 3.55 -0.45 13.39
CA VAL A 109 2.96 -1.32 14.43
C VAL A 109 2.28 -0.51 15.53
N VAL A 110 2.86 0.62 15.92
CA VAL A 110 2.32 1.48 16.99
C VAL A 110 1.09 2.25 16.50
N PHE A 111 1.08 2.71 15.26
CA PHE A 111 0.00 3.55 14.75
C PHE A 111 -1.41 2.89 14.84
N PRO A 112 -1.62 1.61 14.47
CA PRO A 112 -2.91 0.95 14.68
C PRO A 112 -3.42 1.00 16.12
N LEU A 113 -2.55 1.05 17.12
CA LEU A 113 -2.93 1.14 18.54
C LEU A 113 -3.57 2.49 18.90
N VAL A 114 -3.44 3.51 18.03
CA VAL A 114 -4.04 4.83 18.18
C VAL A 114 -5.49 4.85 17.66
N SER A 115 -5.95 3.79 16.98
CA SER A 115 -7.31 3.76 16.41
C SER A 115 -8.47 4.05 17.37
N PRO A 116 -8.42 3.68 18.67
CA PRO A 116 -9.50 4.01 19.60
C PRO A 116 -9.72 5.52 19.78
N VAL A 117 -8.73 6.36 19.47
CA VAL A 117 -8.84 7.82 19.54
C VAL A 117 -9.91 8.36 18.58
N ARG A 118 -10.22 7.64 17.50
CA ARG A 118 -11.28 8.02 16.56
C ARG A 118 -12.65 8.12 17.24
N SER A 119 -12.92 7.26 18.23
CA SER A 119 -14.20 7.22 18.95
C SER A 119 -14.29 8.25 20.08
N ALA A 120 -13.22 8.98 20.38
CA ALA A 120 -13.23 10.03 21.39
C ALA A 120 -13.85 11.34 20.84
N PRO A 121 -14.35 12.25 21.70
CA PRO A 121 -14.82 13.56 21.25
C PRO A 121 -13.74 14.32 20.45
N GLY A 122 -14.06 14.74 19.23
CA GLY A 122 -13.11 15.37 18.31
C GLY A 122 -12.16 14.40 17.59
N GLY A 123 -12.37 13.09 17.75
CA GLY A 123 -11.57 12.02 17.15
C GLY A 123 -11.50 12.05 15.63
N ASP A 124 -12.53 12.58 14.96
CA ASP A 124 -12.62 12.68 13.50
C ASP A 124 -11.51 13.53 12.87
N LEU A 125 -11.04 14.56 13.58
CA LEU A 125 -9.90 15.39 13.15
C LEU A 125 -8.59 14.95 13.80
N LEU A 126 -8.64 14.51 15.06
CA LEU A 126 -7.46 14.10 15.80
C LEU A 126 -6.80 12.85 15.20
N TYR A 127 -7.59 11.85 14.81
CA TYR A 127 -7.05 10.61 14.26
C TYR A 127 -6.28 10.84 12.94
N PRO A 128 -6.82 11.54 11.92
CA PRO A 128 -6.07 11.90 10.72
C PRO A 128 -4.85 12.79 11.01
N ALA A 129 -4.94 13.71 11.97
CA ALA A 129 -3.79 14.53 12.37
C ALA A 129 -2.65 13.68 12.96
N LEU A 130 -2.97 12.74 13.86
CA LEU A 130 -2.00 11.79 14.42
C LEU A 130 -1.42 10.89 13.34
N LYS A 131 -2.21 10.51 12.33
CA LYS A 131 -1.73 9.75 11.16
C LYS A 131 -0.70 10.50 10.37
N LEU A 132 -0.96 11.77 10.02
CA LEU A 132 0.02 12.62 9.33
C LEU A 132 1.29 12.81 10.18
N LEU A 133 1.12 13.10 11.47
CA LEU A 133 2.22 13.31 12.40
C LEU A 133 3.11 12.07 12.54
N LEU A 134 2.53 10.89 12.77
CA LEU A 134 3.27 9.66 13.01
C LEU A 134 3.86 9.10 11.72
N LEU A 135 3.06 8.98 10.66
CA LEU A 135 3.51 8.36 9.41
C LEU A 135 4.49 9.29 8.66
N LEU A 136 4.13 10.54 8.42
CA LEU A 136 4.99 11.47 7.67
C LEU A 136 6.02 12.16 8.57
N GLY A 137 5.59 12.72 9.70
CA GLY A 137 6.48 13.42 10.64
C GLY A 137 7.47 12.46 11.34
N GLY A 138 6.96 11.36 11.90
CA GLY A 138 7.78 10.31 12.50
C GLY A 138 8.67 9.62 11.46
N GLY A 139 8.13 9.31 10.28
CA GLY A 139 8.90 8.78 9.17
C GLY A 139 10.06 9.72 8.78
N TRP A 140 9.79 11.01 8.62
CA TRP A 140 10.81 12.03 8.34
C TRP A 140 11.89 12.09 9.43
N LEU A 141 11.49 12.07 10.71
CA LEU A 141 12.43 12.08 11.84
C LEU A 141 13.36 10.86 11.82
N VAL A 142 12.82 9.67 11.56
CA VAL A 142 13.59 8.43 11.40
C VAL A 142 14.63 8.60 10.28
N LEU A 143 14.25 9.14 9.13
CA LEU A 143 15.18 9.34 8.02
C LEU A 143 16.26 10.38 8.33
N ARG A 144 15.91 11.46 9.02
CA ARG A 144 16.84 12.52 9.42
C ARG A 144 17.85 12.01 10.46
N ARG A 145 17.41 11.18 11.39
CA ARG A 145 18.23 10.69 12.51
C ARG A 145 19.28 9.67 12.09
N TRP A 146 18.99 8.90 11.05
CA TRP A 146 19.87 7.86 10.50
C TRP A 146 20.00 8.01 8.98
N PRO A 147 20.76 9.00 8.49
CA PRO A 147 20.85 9.26 7.06
C PRO A 147 21.42 8.04 6.31
N ALA A 148 20.71 7.66 5.24
CA ALA A 148 21.12 6.62 4.30
C ALA A 148 20.57 6.96 2.90
N PRO A 149 21.31 6.69 1.81
CA PRO A 149 20.81 6.87 0.45
C PRO A 149 19.52 6.08 0.22
N SER A 150 18.55 6.66 -0.48
CA SER A 150 17.31 5.96 -0.81
C SER A 150 17.57 4.79 -1.77
N PRO A 151 17.25 3.53 -1.39
CA PRO A 151 17.45 2.38 -2.27
C PRO A 151 16.63 2.45 -3.58
N ALA A 152 15.51 3.20 -3.57
CA ALA A 152 14.63 3.33 -4.73
C ALA A 152 15.20 4.21 -5.85
N ARG A 153 16.10 5.17 -5.54
CA ARG A 153 16.62 6.11 -6.54
C ARG A 153 17.42 5.40 -7.63
N GLY A 154 18.31 4.50 -7.23
CA GLY A 154 19.10 3.70 -8.17
C GLY A 154 18.21 2.84 -9.07
N HIS A 155 17.22 2.14 -8.49
CA HIS A 155 16.28 1.34 -9.29
C HIS A 155 15.49 2.18 -10.29
N ARG A 156 14.98 3.33 -9.86
CA ARG A 156 14.20 4.22 -10.72
C ARG A 156 15.01 4.69 -11.93
N ALA A 157 16.31 4.94 -11.77
CA ALA A 157 17.18 5.34 -12.88
C ALA A 157 17.37 4.24 -13.94
N LEU A 158 17.20 2.96 -13.56
CA LEU A 158 17.28 1.82 -14.48
C LEU A 158 15.99 1.59 -15.27
N LEU A 159 14.87 2.19 -14.86
CA LEU A 159 13.58 1.99 -15.52
C LEU A 159 13.44 2.91 -16.75
N PRO A 160 13.18 2.35 -17.95
CA PRO A 160 12.87 3.17 -19.11
C PRO A 160 11.67 4.08 -18.82
N ARG A 161 11.79 5.38 -19.13
CA ARG A 161 10.76 6.40 -18.83
C ARG A 161 9.36 6.00 -19.29
N ARG A 162 9.23 5.35 -20.46
CA ARG A 162 7.96 4.84 -20.97
C ARG A 162 7.29 3.85 -20.01
N TRP A 163 8.06 2.94 -19.41
CA TRP A 163 7.52 1.89 -18.54
C TRP A 163 7.31 2.36 -17.10
N TYR A 164 8.01 3.41 -16.68
CA TYR A 164 7.67 4.12 -15.45
C TYR A 164 6.23 4.66 -15.50
N TRP A 165 5.82 5.28 -16.61
CA TRP A 165 4.50 5.88 -16.75
C TRP A 165 3.41 4.92 -17.25
N LEU A 166 3.69 4.18 -18.33
CA LEU A 166 2.69 3.32 -18.98
C LEU A 166 2.60 1.92 -18.37
N GLY A 167 3.67 1.45 -17.71
CA GLY A 167 3.73 0.09 -17.16
C GLY A 167 2.61 -0.22 -16.15
N PRO A 168 2.33 0.66 -15.18
CA PRO A 168 1.24 0.46 -14.22
C PRO A 168 -0.16 0.50 -14.85
N ALA A 169 -0.34 1.23 -15.96
CA ALA A 169 -1.67 1.61 -16.45
C ALA A 169 -2.61 0.42 -16.70
N PRO A 170 -2.20 -0.69 -17.37
CA PRO A 170 -3.08 -1.83 -17.57
C PRO A 170 -3.60 -2.44 -16.26
N ALA A 171 -2.73 -2.56 -15.25
CA ALA A 171 -3.11 -3.10 -13.95
C ALA A 171 -4.07 -2.17 -13.21
N VAL A 172 -3.80 -0.86 -13.20
CA VAL A 172 -4.66 0.14 -12.54
C VAL A 172 -6.03 0.23 -13.21
N LEU A 173 -6.05 0.33 -14.54
CA LEU A 173 -7.30 0.46 -15.31
C LEU A 173 -8.15 -0.81 -15.24
N ALA A 174 -7.55 -1.99 -15.39
CA ALA A 174 -8.28 -3.24 -15.27
C ALA A 174 -8.81 -3.45 -13.85
N TRP A 175 -8.02 -3.11 -12.82
CA TRP A 175 -8.49 -3.18 -11.44
C TRP A 175 -9.69 -2.25 -11.21
N ALA A 176 -9.61 -0.99 -11.65
CA ALA A 176 -10.68 -0.01 -11.48
C ALA A 176 -11.96 -0.41 -12.22
N TRP A 177 -11.82 -0.83 -13.49
CA TRP A 177 -12.97 -1.27 -14.28
C TRP A 177 -13.63 -2.52 -13.70
N LEU A 178 -12.86 -3.56 -13.38
CA LEU A 178 -13.40 -4.80 -12.83
C LEU A 178 -14.10 -4.58 -11.47
N GLY A 179 -13.50 -3.75 -10.61
CA GLY A 179 -13.99 -3.53 -9.25
C GLY A 179 -15.19 -2.58 -9.13
N HIS A 180 -15.40 -1.69 -10.11
CA HIS A 180 -16.42 -0.64 -9.99
C HIS A 180 -17.42 -0.55 -11.15
N TYR A 181 -17.08 -1.06 -12.34
CA TYR A 181 -17.90 -0.84 -13.55
C TYR A 181 -18.23 -2.12 -14.33
N SER A 182 -17.63 -3.24 -13.97
CA SER A 182 -17.94 -4.53 -14.60
C SER A 182 -19.13 -5.21 -13.91
N PRO A 183 -19.77 -6.20 -14.55
CA PRO A 183 -20.84 -6.99 -13.91
C PRO A 183 -20.43 -7.68 -12.59
N LEU A 184 -19.13 -7.84 -12.33
CA LEU A 184 -18.64 -8.38 -11.06
C LEU A 184 -18.93 -7.45 -9.87
N ALA A 185 -18.90 -6.12 -10.11
CA ALA A 185 -19.12 -5.10 -9.09
C ALA A 185 -20.57 -5.08 -8.59
N GLY A 186 -21.51 -5.58 -9.41
CA GLY A 186 -22.94 -5.40 -9.17
C GLY A 186 -23.39 -3.96 -9.38
N GLU A 187 -24.65 -3.69 -9.08
CA GLU A 187 -25.16 -2.32 -9.03
C GLU A 187 -24.76 -1.70 -7.68
N PRO A 188 -24.07 -0.54 -7.68
CA PRO A 188 -23.69 0.11 -6.44
C PRO A 188 -24.94 0.65 -5.72
N ASP A 189 -25.18 0.17 -4.50
CA ASP A 189 -26.17 0.77 -3.61
C ASP A 189 -25.57 2.02 -2.96
N LEU A 190 -25.99 3.18 -3.47
CA LEU A 190 -25.56 4.50 -3.01
C LEU A 190 -26.65 5.20 -2.20
N SER A 191 -27.76 4.52 -1.90
CA SER A 191 -28.93 5.12 -1.26
C SER A 191 -28.62 5.71 0.12
N GLY A 192 -27.70 5.09 0.88
CA GLY A 192 -27.23 5.59 2.17
C GLY A 192 -26.53 6.94 2.09
N TYR A 193 -25.85 7.23 0.97
CA TYR A 193 -25.12 8.49 0.78
C TYR A 193 -25.93 9.55 0.01
N ALA A 194 -27.11 9.21 -0.52
CA ALA A 194 -27.88 10.07 -1.42
C ALA A 194 -28.44 11.34 -0.76
N THR A 195 -28.52 11.37 0.57
CA THR A 195 -29.00 12.53 1.36
C THR A 195 -27.88 13.46 1.80
N ILE A 196 -26.62 13.09 1.57
CA ILE A 196 -25.45 13.85 1.99
C ILE A 196 -25.20 14.99 0.99
N ASP A 197 -24.95 16.19 1.51
CA ASP A 197 -24.60 17.36 0.71
C ASP A 197 -23.38 17.06 -0.21
N PRO A 198 -23.48 17.26 -1.54
CA PRO A 198 -22.39 16.95 -2.47
C PRO A 198 -21.10 17.73 -2.19
N VAL A 199 -21.18 18.95 -1.67
CA VAL A 199 -19.99 19.75 -1.31
C VAL A 199 -19.28 19.14 -0.12
N PHE A 200 -20.03 18.74 0.91
CA PHE A 200 -19.48 17.99 2.04
C PHE A 200 -18.85 16.66 1.58
N LEU A 201 -19.55 15.89 0.73
CA LEU A 201 -19.04 14.62 0.21
C LEU A 201 -17.73 14.80 -0.58
N ALA A 202 -17.66 15.82 -1.43
CA ALA A 202 -16.44 16.19 -2.16
C ALA A 202 -15.30 16.55 -1.20
N GLY A 203 -15.60 17.33 -0.15
CA GLY A 203 -14.64 17.67 0.90
C GLY A 203 -14.11 16.44 1.64
N ALA A 204 -15.00 15.53 2.05
CA ALA A 204 -14.66 14.27 2.71
C ALA A 204 -13.83 13.35 1.79
N ALA A 205 -14.16 13.30 0.50
CA ALA A 205 -13.41 12.53 -0.49
C ALA A 205 -11.99 13.06 -0.67
N VAL A 206 -11.81 14.39 -0.78
CA VAL A 206 -10.48 15.02 -0.88
C VAL A 206 -9.68 14.79 0.41
N PHE A 207 -10.32 14.96 1.57
CA PHE A 207 -9.69 14.72 2.86
C PHE A 207 -9.21 13.27 3.00
N THR A 208 -10.05 12.30 2.61
CA THR A 208 -9.72 10.88 2.59
C THR A 208 -8.60 10.58 1.60
N PHE A 209 -8.64 11.17 0.41
CA PHE A 209 -7.57 11.03 -0.59
C PHE A 209 -6.21 11.47 -0.04
N LEU A 210 -6.13 12.62 0.64
CA LEU A 210 -4.89 13.13 1.22
C LEU A 210 -4.41 12.29 2.41
N THR A 211 -5.31 11.97 3.33
CA THR A 211 -4.96 11.32 4.61
C THR A 211 -4.81 9.81 4.50
N ALA A 212 -5.51 9.16 3.56
CA ALA A 212 -5.37 7.74 3.27
C ALA A 212 -4.45 7.53 2.06
N SER A 213 -4.87 7.94 0.86
CA SER A 213 -4.20 7.51 -0.37
C SER A 213 -2.80 8.12 -0.55
N VAL A 214 -2.61 9.41 -0.30
CA VAL A 214 -1.29 10.05 -0.43
C VAL A 214 -0.37 9.62 0.71
N THR A 215 -0.83 9.81 1.95
CA THR A 215 -0.04 9.57 3.15
C THR A 215 0.39 8.12 3.28
N GLU A 216 -0.53 7.17 3.11
CA GLU A 216 -0.23 5.76 3.30
C GLU A 216 0.70 5.22 2.20
N GLU A 217 0.49 5.58 0.93
CA GLU A 217 1.37 5.10 -0.14
C GLU A 217 2.79 5.67 -0.02
N ILE A 218 2.93 6.93 0.42
CA ILE A 218 4.25 7.49 0.75
C ILE A 218 4.90 6.67 1.87
N PHE A 219 4.20 6.47 2.99
CA PHE A 219 4.77 5.79 4.14
C PHE A 219 5.06 4.30 3.85
N TYR A 220 4.06 3.52 3.45
CA TYR A 220 4.17 2.07 3.32
C TYR A 220 5.01 1.66 2.12
N ARG A 221 4.97 2.37 0.99
CA ARG A 221 5.69 2.00 -0.24
C ARG A 221 7.01 2.72 -0.34
N VAL A 222 6.98 4.05 -0.39
CA VAL A 222 8.17 4.85 -0.66
C VAL A 222 9.15 4.77 0.51
N LEU A 223 8.66 4.90 1.75
CA LEU A 223 9.51 4.83 2.93
C LEU A 223 9.78 3.39 3.34
N LEU A 224 8.80 2.69 3.89
CA LEU A 224 8.95 1.40 4.55
C LEU A 224 9.36 0.28 3.59
N GLN A 225 8.54 -0.03 2.58
CA GLN A 225 8.78 -1.16 1.69
C GLN A 225 10.13 -1.05 0.97
N THR A 226 10.51 0.11 0.46
CA THR A 226 11.81 0.32 -0.20
C THR A 226 13.00 -0.13 0.66
N ARG A 227 12.93 0.11 1.97
CA ARG A 227 14.01 -0.23 2.91
C ARG A 227 13.98 -1.70 3.28
N LEU A 228 12.78 -2.25 3.48
CA LEU A 228 12.61 -3.69 3.63
C LEU A 228 13.08 -4.46 2.40
N GLU A 229 12.85 -3.96 1.18
CA GLU A 229 13.30 -4.60 -0.07
C GLU A 229 14.81 -4.66 -0.15
N ALA A 230 15.48 -3.57 0.24
CA ALA A 230 16.94 -3.50 0.26
C ALA A 230 17.56 -4.46 1.29
N LEU A 231 16.86 -4.78 2.38
CA LEU A 231 17.36 -5.63 3.46
C LEU A 231 16.94 -7.11 3.34
N LEU A 232 15.72 -7.37 2.88
CA LEU A 232 15.08 -8.69 2.89
C LEU A 232 14.83 -9.24 1.49
N GLY A 233 14.90 -8.40 0.47
CA GLY A 233 14.49 -8.71 -0.90
C GLY A 233 13.03 -8.38 -1.19
N ARG A 234 12.69 -8.46 -2.48
CA ARG A 234 11.41 -7.98 -3.01
C ARG A 234 10.18 -8.58 -2.32
N TRP A 235 10.04 -9.90 -2.37
CA TRP A 235 8.81 -10.55 -1.91
C TRP A 235 8.60 -10.51 -0.39
N PRO A 236 9.62 -10.76 0.46
CA PRO A 236 9.46 -10.61 1.90
C PRO A 236 9.07 -9.18 2.30
N ALA A 237 9.59 -8.17 1.60
CA ALA A 237 9.27 -6.77 1.86
C ALA A 237 7.85 -6.38 1.43
N ILE A 238 7.39 -6.85 0.25
CA ILE A 238 5.99 -6.70 -0.19
C ILE A 238 5.07 -7.36 0.84
N ALA A 239 5.35 -8.60 1.23
CA ALA A 239 4.56 -9.35 2.21
C ALA A 239 4.47 -8.61 3.56
N ALA A 240 5.60 -8.18 4.13
CA ALA A 240 5.58 -7.43 5.40
C ALA A 240 4.85 -6.09 5.27
N SER A 241 5.10 -5.32 4.22
CA SER A 241 4.43 -4.04 4.02
C SER A 241 2.93 -4.20 3.82
N ALA A 242 2.48 -5.23 3.10
CA ALA A 242 1.07 -5.54 2.91
C ALA A 242 0.36 -5.96 4.20
N LEU A 243 1.01 -6.78 5.05
CA LEU A 243 0.44 -7.17 6.35
C LEU A 243 0.38 -6.00 7.34
N LEU A 244 1.41 -5.15 7.39
CA LEU A 244 1.40 -3.94 8.22
C LEU A 244 0.37 -2.91 7.72
N PHE A 245 0.16 -2.85 6.40
CA PHE A 245 -0.88 -2.04 5.80
C PHE A 245 -2.27 -2.61 6.10
N ALA A 246 -2.45 -3.93 6.10
CA ALA A 246 -3.71 -4.55 6.54
C ALA A 246 -4.00 -4.24 8.02
N ALA A 247 -2.99 -4.34 8.89
CA ALA A 247 -3.11 -4.04 10.31
C ALA A 247 -3.52 -2.58 10.60
N LEU A 248 -3.14 -1.62 9.76
CA LEU A 248 -3.62 -0.23 9.82
C LEU A 248 -5.14 -0.12 9.78
N HIS A 249 -5.78 -1.03 9.03
CA HIS A 249 -7.19 -0.96 8.67
C HIS A 249 -8.12 -1.67 9.64
N VAL A 250 -7.63 -2.16 10.79
CA VAL A 250 -8.46 -2.84 11.81
C VAL A 250 -9.64 -2.00 12.29
N HIS A 251 -9.54 -0.67 12.19
CA HIS A 251 -10.56 0.28 12.61
C HIS A 251 -11.65 0.58 11.56
N ARG A 252 -11.49 0.08 10.33
CA ARG A 252 -12.37 0.39 9.18
C ARG A 252 -13.58 -0.54 9.09
N TYR A 253 -13.66 -1.56 9.93
CA TYR A 253 -14.67 -2.61 9.85
C TYR A 253 -15.60 -2.52 11.04
N GLY A 254 -16.91 -2.62 10.79
CA GLY A 254 -17.96 -2.55 11.81
C GLY A 254 -18.00 -3.77 12.73
N ASP A 255 -19.08 -3.88 13.49
CA ASP A 255 -19.27 -4.95 14.48
C ASP A 255 -19.42 -6.33 13.82
N GLY A 256 -18.78 -7.35 14.40
CA GLY A 256 -18.81 -8.71 13.89
C GLY A 256 -17.83 -9.63 14.60
N PRO A 257 -17.87 -10.94 14.32
CA PRO A 257 -16.93 -11.87 14.91
C PRO A 257 -15.50 -11.57 14.42
N ALA A 258 -14.54 -11.53 15.34
CA ALA A 258 -13.17 -11.09 15.05
C ALA A 258 -12.49 -11.84 13.90
N TRP A 259 -12.80 -13.13 13.71
CA TRP A 259 -12.26 -13.93 12.60
C TRP A 259 -12.74 -13.42 11.23
N GLU A 260 -14.00 -12.97 11.14
CA GLU A 260 -14.61 -12.49 9.91
C GLU A 260 -14.02 -11.13 9.54
N ILE A 261 -13.98 -10.21 10.49
CA ILE A 261 -13.32 -8.90 10.33
C ILE A 261 -11.87 -9.08 9.87
N THR A 262 -11.12 -9.98 10.52
CA THR A 262 -9.73 -10.29 10.14
C THR A 262 -9.65 -10.83 8.72
N ALA A 263 -10.54 -11.75 8.32
CA ALA A 263 -10.55 -12.30 6.98
C ALA A 263 -10.86 -11.22 5.93
N VAL A 264 -11.85 -10.36 6.18
CA VAL A 264 -12.19 -9.25 5.29
C VAL A 264 -10.98 -8.32 5.13
N ILE A 265 -10.36 -7.86 6.22
CA ILE A 265 -9.15 -7.00 6.21
C ILE A 265 -8.02 -7.61 5.37
N LEU A 266 -7.77 -8.91 5.52
CA LEU A 266 -6.72 -9.60 4.78
C LEU A 266 -7.02 -9.66 3.28
N VAL A 267 -8.28 -9.88 2.89
CA VAL A 267 -8.70 -9.92 1.49
C VAL A 267 -8.68 -8.53 0.86
N SER A 268 -9.28 -7.54 1.50
CA SER A 268 -9.40 -6.17 0.99
C SER A 268 -8.07 -5.41 1.11
N SER A 269 -7.70 -5.01 2.33
CA SER A 269 -6.55 -4.15 2.62
C SER A 269 -5.24 -4.89 2.42
N GLY A 270 -5.16 -6.16 2.86
CA GLY A 270 -4.00 -7.01 2.59
C GLY A 270 -3.79 -7.26 1.09
N GLY A 271 -4.87 -7.57 0.36
CA GLY A 271 -4.85 -7.74 -1.08
C GLY A 271 -4.44 -6.48 -1.84
N LEU A 272 -5.03 -5.33 -1.51
CA LEU A 272 -4.64 -4.02 -2.06
C LEU A 272 -3.18 -3.69 -1.73
N GLY A 273 -2.72 -4.01 -0.52
CA GLY A 273 -1.34 -3.87 -0.08
C GLY A 273 -0.36 -4.72 -0.90
N LEU A 274 -0.74 -5.95 -1.27
CA LEU A 274 0.05 -6.80 -2.18
C LEU A 274 0.11 -6.20 -3.58
N LEU A 275 -1.01 -5.73 -4.13
CA LEU A 275 -1.07 -5.14 -5.47
C LEU A 275 -0.22 -3.86 -5.55
N THR A 276 -0.47 -2.89 -4.68
CA THR A 276 0.28 -1.63 -4.62
C THR A 276 1.75 -1.87 -4.30
N GLY A 277 2.05 -2.82 -3.41
CA GLY A 277 3.41 -3.25 -3.11
C GLY A 277 4.13 -3.81 -4.35
N TYR A 278 3.46 -4.65 -5.14
CA TYR A 278 4.07 -5.21 -6.34
C TYR A 278 4.23 -4.16 -7.46
N LEU A 279 3.25 -3.28 -7.65
CA LEU A 279 3.32 -2.13 -8.55
C LEU A 279 4.52 -1.23 -8.19
N TRP A 280 4.70 -0.91 -6.90
CA TRP A 280 5.84 -0.14 -6.41
C TRP A 280 7.17 -0.84 -6.72
N ALA A 281 7.25 -2.13 -6.37
CA ALA A 281 8.46 -2.93 -6.55
C ALA A 281 8.93 -2.98 -8.00
N ARG A 282 7.97 -2.96 -8.94
CA ARG A 282 8.23 -3.10 -10.37
C ARG A 282 8.44 -1.76 -11.08
N TYR A 283 7.61 -0.77 -10.82
CA TYR A 283 7.57 0.46 -11.63
C TYR A 283 8.10 1.70 -10.90
N ARG A 284 8.23 1.66 -9.56
CA ARG A 284 8.64 2.80 -8.72
C ARG A 284 7.81 4.08 -8.96
N ASN A 285 6.59 3.92 -9.44
CA ASN A 285 5.69 5.01 -9.75
C ASN A 285 4.69 5.17 -8.60
N VAL A 286 4.96 6.12 -7.70
CA VAL A 286 4.07 6.42 -6.55
C VAL A 286 2.74 7.01 -7.00
N TRP A 287 2.71 7.75 -8.11
CA TRP A 287 1.50 8.38 -8.63
C TRP A 287 0.46 7.34 -9.04
N ALA A 288 0.89 6.25 -9.68
CA ALA A 288 0.00 5.15 -10.01
C ALA A 288 -0.63 4.50 -8.77
N LEU A 289 0.11 4.45 -7.65
CA LEU A 289 -0.39 3.90 -6.38
C LEU A 289 -1.40 4.85 -5.73
N ILE A 290 -1.09 6.15 -5.73
CA ILE A 290 -1.99 7.19 -5.23
C ILE A 290 -3.29 7.21 -6.03
N VAL A 291 -3.23 7.05 -7.36
CA VAL A 291 -4.42 6.95 -8.22
C VAL A 291 -5.22 5.68 -7.92
N LEU A 292 -4.57 4.52 -7.84
CA LEU A 292 -5.25 3.26 -7.54
C LEU A 292 -5.94 3.30 -6.16
N HIS A 293 -5.22 3.74 -5.13
CA HIS A 293 -5.74 3.82 -3.77
C HIS A 293 -6.80 4.93 -3.64
N GLY A 294 -6.60 6.07 -4.31
CA GLY A 294 -7.63 7.11 -4.40
C GLY A 294 -8.92 6.60 -5.04
N ALA A 295 -8.80 5.85 -6.14
CA ALA A 295 -9.93 5.19 -6.78
C ALA A 295 -10.63 4.20 -5.84
N ALA A 296 -9.87 3.40 -5.07
CA ALA A 296 -10.45 2.49 -4.08
C ALA A 296 -11.29 3.18 -3.01
N ASN A 297 -10.99 4.44 -2.68
CA ASN A 297 -11.73 5.19 -1.66
C ASN A 297 -12.86 6.05 -2.23
N ALA A 298 -12.77 6.50 -3.47
CA ALA A 298 -13.68 7.53 -4.00
C ALA A 298 -14.46 7.12 -5.26
N LEU A 299 -13.99 6.12 -6.03
CA LEU A 299 -14.55 5.85 -7.35
C LEU A 299 -16.01 5.37 -7.30
N GLY A 300 -16.39 4.63 -6.26
CA GLY A 300 -17.77 4.18 -6.05
C GLY A 300 -18.74 5.32 -5.72
N LEU A 301 -18.25 6.40 -5.11
CA LEU A 301 -19.07 7.57 -4.73
C LEU A 301 -19.14 8.63 -5.82
N LEU A 302 -18.37 8.47 -6.90
CA LEU A 302 -18.27 9.43 -8.00
C LEU A 302 -19.64 9.86 -8.58
N PRO A 303 -20.63 8.96 -8.77
CA PRO A 303 -21.94 9.35 -9.31
C PRO A 303 -22.66 10.42 -8.46
N LEU A 304 -22.48 10.41 -7.14
CA LEU A 304 -23.15 11.33 -6.21
C LEU A 304 -22.59 12.76 -6.25
N LEU A 305 -21.42 12.96 -6.85
CA LEU A 305 -20.81 14.29 -6.96
C LEU A 305 -21.38 15.12 -8.12
N PHE A 306 -22.21 14.51 -8.98
CA PHE A 306 -22.73 15.13 -10.20
C PHE A 306 -24.26 15.10 -10.31
N THR A 307 -24.95 14.70 -9.25
CA THR A 307 -26.42 14.72 -9.10
C THR A 307 -26.86 15.89 -8.25
#